data_AF-A0A3D8YVF1-F1
#
_entry.id   AF-A0A3D8YVF1-F1
#
_cell.length_a   1.000
_cell.length_b   1.000
_cell.length_c   1.000
_cell.angle_alpha   90.00
_cell.angle_beta   90.00
_cell.angle_gamma   90.00
#
_symmetry.space_group_name_H-M   'P 1'
#
loop_
_entity.id
_entity.type
_entity.pdbx_description
1 polymer ?
#
loop_
_entity_poly.entity_id
_entity_poly.type
_entity_poly.pdbx_seq_one_letter_code
_entity_poly.pdbx_strand_id
1 'polypeptide(L)' 'MVFQSLKDVKASLETVGTTVLVKLNEVKPKDNDVRQYVYSLTMDQYHDTIEIQVNGESMAHPMTIID' A
#
# COMPACT_ATOMS: atom_id res chain seq x y z
N MET A 1 -1.38 -7.60 -2.26
CA MET A 1 -2.23 -6.39 -2.35
C MET A 1 -2.25 -5.89 -3.79
N VAL A 2 -3.44 -5.55 -4.30
CA VAL A 2 -3.61 -4.89 -5.60
C VAL A 2 -4.13 -3.48 -5.39
N PHE A 3 -3.44 -2.48 -5.94
CA PHE A 3 -3.82 -1.08 -5.88
C PHE A 3 -3.90 -0.49 -7.29
N GLN A 4 -4.98 0.22 -7.60
CA GLN A 4 -5.19 0.85 -8.91
C GLN A 4 -5.21 2.37 -8.76
N SER A 5 -4.46 3.06 -9.61
CA SER A 5 -4.44 4.52 -9.64
C SER A 5 -4.18 5.06 -11.05
N LEU A 6 -4.68 6.26 -11.30
CA LEU A 6 -4.35 7.10 -12.46
C LEU A 6 -3.01 7.82 -12.31
N LYS A 7 -2.40 7.74 -11.12
CA LYS A 7 -1.15 8.40 -10.77
C LYS A 7 -0.03 7.37 -10.61
N ASP A 8 1.20 7.82 -10.76
CA ASP A 8 2.34 7.00 -10.39
C ASP A 8 2.36 6.78 -8.88
N VAL A 9 2.68 5.58 -8.41
CA VAL A 9 2.65 5.25 -6.97
C VAL A 9 4.06 4.92 -6.46
N LYS A 10 4.47 5.61 -5.40
CA LYS A 10 5.65 5.26 -4.59
C LYS A 10 5.21 4.49 -3.35
N ALA A 11 5.67 3.26 -3.22
CA ALA A 11 5.43 2.43 -2.05
C ALA A 11 6.62 2.48 -1.08
N SER A 12 6.35 2.52 0.21
CA SER A 12 7.35 2.32 1.26
C SER A 12 6.75 1.56 2.44
N LEU A 13 7.62 1.00 3.28
CA LEU A 13 7.26 0.24 4.47
C LEU A 13 7.89 0.88 5.70
N GLU A 14 7.14 0.85 6.80
CA GLU A 14 7.59 1.25 8.13
C GLU A 14 7.02 0.28 9.17
N THR A 15 7.71 0.12 10.29
CA THR A 15 7.24 -0.70 11.42
C THR A 15 6.95 0.21 12.62
N VAL A 16 5.77 0.06 13.21
CA VAL A 16 5.31 0.82 14.38
C VAL A 16 4.77 -0.17 15.40
N GLY A 17 5.61 -0.56 16.37
CA GLY A 17 5.25 -1.62 17.32
C GLY A 17 5.07 -2.96 16.60
N THR A 18 3.89 -3.58 16.73
CA THR A 18 3.53 -4.83 16.03
C THR A 18 2.83 -4.58 14.68
N THR A 19 2.71 -3.32 14.26
CA THR A 19 2.06 -2.94 13.01
C THR A 19 3.08 -2.70 11.91
N VAL A 20 2.88 -3.35 10.75
CA VAL A 20 3.54 -2.96 9.50
C VAL A 20 2.68 -1.92 8.80
N LEU A 21 3.24 -0.73 8.62
CA LEU A 21 2.61 0.37 7.92
C LEU A 21 3.08 0.40 6.46
N VAL A 22 2.16 0.10 5.54
CA VAL A 22 2.35 0.20 4.10
C VAL A 22 1.91 1.60 3.64
N LYS A 23 2.84 2.40 3.13
CA LYS A 23 2.57 3.75 2.64
C LYS A 23 2.58 3.76 1.12
N LEU A 24 1.46 4.15 0.52
CA LEU A 24 1.31 4.37 -0.91
C LEU A 24 1.15 5.87 -1.16
N ASN A 25 2.13 6.49 -1.81
CA ASN A 25 2.09 7.90 -2.16
C ASN A 25 1.93 8.07 -3.65
N GLU A 26 0.80 8.63 -4.06
CA GLU A 26 0.55 8.99 -5.43
C GLU A 26 1.34 10.25 -5.78
N VAL A 27 2.09 10.18 -6.87
CA VAL A 27 2.87 11.29 -7.43
C VAL A 27 2.33 11.67 -8.80
N LYS A 28 2.80 12.79 -9.35
CA LYS A 28 2.37 13.21 -10.69
C LYS A 28 2.55 12.06 -11.70
N PRO A 29 1.50 11.73 -12.47
CA PRO A 29 1.60 10.66 -13.46
C PRO A 29 2.60 11.02 -14.54
N LYS A 30 3.27 10.00 -15.10
CA LYS A 30 4.06 10.14 -16.32
C LYS A 30 3.20 10.16 -17.58
N ASP A 31 2.03 9.53 -17.53
CA ASP A 31 1.02 9.44 -18.59
C ASP A 31 -0.38 9.31 -17.99
N ASN A 32 -1.43 9.45 -18.80
CA ASN A 32 -2.82 9.45 -18.32
C ASN A 32 -3.44 8.04 -18.22
N ASP A 33 -2.63 6.99 -18.14
CA ASP A 33 -3.12 5.62 -18.13
C ASP A 33 -3.38 5.12 -16.71
N VAL A 34 -4.47 4.38 -16.51
CA VAL A 34 -4.73 3.66 -15.25
C VAL A 34 -3.68 2.55 -15.11
N ARG A 35 -2.97 2.53 -13.99
CA ARG A 35 -1.98 1.50 -13.68
C ARG A 35 -2.42 0.66 -12.50
N GLN A 36 -2.14 -0.63 -12.60
CA GLN A 36 -2.31 -1.58 -11.51
C GLN A 36 -0.96 -1.91 -10.89
N TYR A 37 -0.85 -1.69 -9.59
CA TYR A 37 0.32 -2.00 -8.79
C TYR A 37 0.05 -3.25 -7.95
N VAL A 38 0.90 -4.25 -8.10
CA VAL A 38 0.82 -5.52 -7.37
C VAL A 38 1.99 -5.57 -6.39
N TYR A 39 1.67 -5.69 -5.10
CA TYR A 39 2.64 -5.77 -4.03
C TYR A 39 2.47 -7.05 -3.24
N SER A 40 3.60 -7.71 -2.96
CA SER A 40 3.69 -8.83 -2.02
C SER A 40 4.42 -8.38 -0.78
N LEU A 41 3.90 -8.74 0.38
CA LEU A 41 4.50 -8.44 1.69
C LEU A 41 4.75 -9.76 2.41
N THR A 42 5.97 -9.94 2.91
CA THR A 42 6.33 -11.04 3.79
C THR A 42 6.49 -10.49 5.20
N MET A 43 5.79 -11.07 6.17
CA MET A 43 5.84 -10.67 7.57
C MET A 43 6.47 -11.75 8.42
N ASP A 44 7.18 -11.33 9.46
CA ASP A 44 7.64 -12.23 10.51
C ASP A 44 6.55 -12.42 11.58
N GLN A 45 6.81 -13.29 12.56
CA GLN A 45 5.88 -13.60 13.64
C GLN A 45 5.68 -12.47 14.66
N TYR A 46 6.46 -11.38 14.60
CA TYR A 46 6.40 -10.28 15.56
C TYR A 46 5.40 -9.19 15.14
N HIS A 47 5.02 -9.16 13.87
CA HIS A 47 4.05 -8.22 13.36
C HIS A 47 2.76 -8.97 12.99
N ASP A 48 1.63 -8.52 13.54
CA ASP A 48 0.33 -9.18 13.36
C ASP A 48 -0.71 -8.28 12.66
N THR A 49 -0.37 -7.00 12.52
CA THR A 49 -1.27 -5.97 12.01
C THR A 49 -0.65 -5.32 10.79
N ILE A 50 -1.44 -5.16 9.72
CA ILE A 50 -1.07 -4.36 8.55
C ILE A 50 -1.97 -3.14 8.52
N GLU A 51 -1.38 -1.95 8.52
CA GLU A 51 -2.07 -0.71 8.22
C GLU A 51 -1.64 -0.22 6.84
N ILE A 52 -2.60 0.25 6.04
CA ILE A 52 -2.31 0.81 4.71
C ILE A 52 -2.74 2.27 4.69
N GLN A 53 -1.80 3.15 4.34
CA GLN A 53 -2.04 4.58 4.15
C GLN A 53 -1.86 4.95 2.68
N VAL A 54 -2.85 5.65 2.12
CA VAL A 54 -2.76 6.25 0.79
C VAL A 54 -2.67 7.76 0.96
N ASN A 55 -1.60 8.38 0.47
CA ASN A 55 -1.31 9.81 0.63
C ASN A 55 -1.38 10.30 2.09
N GLY A 56 -1.01 9.44 3.05
CA GLY A 56 -1.02 9.74 4.48
C GLY A 56 -2.36 9.47 5.18
N GLU A 57 -3.40 9.06 4.47
CA GLU A 57 -4.70 8.72 5.06
C GLU A 57 -4.86 7.21 5.20
N SER A 58 -5.22 6.75 6.41
CA SER A 58 -5.48 5.33 6.69
C SER A 58 -6.73 4.87 5.96
N MET A 59 -6.61 3.76 5.23
CA MET A 59 -7.73 3.21 4.48
C MET A 59 -8.44 2.11 5.27
N ALA A 60 -9.66 2.38 5.72
CA ALA A 60 -10.60 1.33 6.12
C ALA A 60 -11.00 0.55 4.85
N HIS A 61 -10.75 -0.77 4.83
CA HIS A 61 -10.76 -1.57 3.60
C HIS A 61 -12.07 -1.47 2.80
N PRO A 62 -11.97 -1.42 1.46
CA PRO A 62 -12.05 -2.66 0.69
C PRO A 62 -10.89 -2.77 -0.31
N MET A 63 -9.76 -3.31 0.13
CA MET A 63 -8.73 -3.82 -0.78
C MET A 63 -8.80 -5.33 -0.83
N THR A 64 -8.72 -5.92 -2.03
CA THR A 64 -8.64 -7.37 -2.16
C THR A 64 -7.22 -7.80 -1.79
N ILE A 65 -7.09 -8.44 -0.62
CA ILE A 65 -5.90 -9.22 -0.29
C ILE A 65 -6.09 -10.58 -0.99
N ILE A 66 -5.15 -10.91 -1.86
CA ILE A 66 -5.09 -12.21 -2.53
C ILE A 66 -4.09 -13.01 -1.71
N ASP A 67 -4.57 -14.06 -1.03
CA ASP A 67 -3.77 -15.10 -0.35
C ASP A 67 -3.32 -16.16 -1.36
#